data_AF-X5HN29-F1
#
_entry.id   AF-X5HN29-F1
#
_cell.length_a   1.000
_cell.length_b   1.000
_cell.length_c   1.000
_cell.angle_alpha   90.00
_cell.angle_beta   90.00
_cell.angle_gamma   90.00
#
_symmetry.space_group_name_H-M   'P 1'
#
loop_
_entity.id
_entity.type
_entity.pdbx_description
1 polymer ?
#
loop_
_entity_poly.entity_id
_entity_poly.type
_entity_poly.pdbx_seq_one_letter_code
_entity_poly.pdbx_strand_id
1 'polypeptide(L)'
;MTAGLTGPQARVLGALRDGAALIMHTRTERGAFYTLGGRRLSVTLLKDLERLRYVSRSAGAGRTAVAYELTPGGSAALAQWESGNPASRG
;
A
#
# COMPACT_ATOMS: atom_id res chain seq x y z
N MET A 1 16.10 -8.01 -13.54
CA MET A 1 14.95 -7.25 -14.08
C MET A 1 14.00 -6.98 -12.93
N THR A 2 13.96 -5.75 -12.42
CA THR A 2 12.94 -5.35 -11.44
C THR A 2 11.61 -5.34 -12.19
N ALA A 3 10.76 -6.33 -11.95
CA ALA A 3 9.41 -6.32 -12.48
C ALA A 3 8.74 -5.01 -12.01
N GLY A 4 8.33 -4.17 -12.95
CA GLY A 4 7.68 -2.90 -12.65
C GLY A 4 6.40 -3.10 -11.84
N LEU A 5 5.87 -2.01 -11.27
CA LEU A 5 4.59 -2.05 -10.58
C LEU A 5 3.49 -2.64 -11.46
N THR A 6 2.66 -3.49 -10.87
CA THR A 6 1.39 -3.90 -11.48
C THR A 6 0.33 -2.81 -11.30
N GLY A 7 -0.70 -2.80 -12.15
CA GLY A 7 -1.81 -1.83 -12.02
C GLY A 7 -2.45 -1.78 -10.62
N PRO A 8 -2.78 -2.92 -9.98
CA PRO A 8 -3.29 -2.93 -8.61
C PRO A 8 -2.31 -2.33 -7.59
N GLN A 9 -1.01 -2.60 -7.70
CA GLN A 9 -0.01 -2.02 -6.80
C GLN A 9 0.08 -0.50 -6.98
N ALA A 10 0.15 -0.02 -8.23
CA ALA A 10 0.16 1.40 -8.54
C ALA A 10 -1.08 2.13 -7.97
N ARG A 11 -2.28 1.55 -8.07
CA ARG A 11 -3.50 2.14 -7.48
C ARG A 11 -3.43 2.27 -5.95
N VAL A 12 -2.88 1.27 -5.26
CA VAL A 12 -2.71 1.34 -3.80
C VAL A 12 -1.72 2.43 -3.42
N LEU A 13 -0.57 2.48 -4.10
CA LEU A 13 0.45 3.50 -3.84
C LEU A 13 -0.05 4.90 -4.18
N GLY A 14 -0.83 5.04 -5.26
CA GLY A 14 -1.49 6.29 -5.64
C GLY A 14 -2.47 6.77 -4.57
N ALA A 15 -3.37 5.89 -4.13
CA ALA A 15 -4.31 6.23 -3.06
C ALA A 15 -3.61 6.63 -1.75
N LEU A 16 -2.51 5.95 -1.40
CA LEU A 16 -1.68 6.32 -0.24
C LEU A 16 -1.05 7.70 -0.40
N ARG A 17 -0.52 8.02 -1.60
CA ARG A 17 0.02 9.35 -1.92
C ARG A 17 -1.07 10.42 -1.80
N ASP A 18 -2.30 10.09 -2.18
CA ASP A 18 -3.45 10.99 -2.11
C ASP A 18 -4.08 11.08 -0.70
N GLY A 19 -3.48 10.42 0.30
CA GLY A 19 -3.87 10.51 1.71
C GLY A 19 -4.87 9.44 2.18
N ALA A 20 -5.18 8.42 1.37
CA ALA A 20 -6.01 7.32 1.81
C ALA A 20 -5.32 6.52 2.92
N ALA A 21 -6.02 6.28 4.03
CA ALA A 21 -5.47 5.52 5.15
C ALA A 21 -5.36 4.02 4.82
N LEU A 22 -4.15 3.48 4.88
CA LEU A 22 -3.89 2.04 4.85
C LEU A 22 -3.70 1.51 6.27
N ILE A 23 -4.57 0.62 6.70
CA ILE A 23 -4.64 0.14 8.08
C ILE A 23 -4.69 -1.38 8.09
N MET A 24 -3.82 -2.00 8.88
CA MET A 24 -3.96 -3.39 9.33
C MET A 24 -4.78 -3.40 10.61
N HIS A 25 -5.85 -4.19 10.62
CA HIS A 25 -6.68 -4.43 11.78
C HIS A 25 -6.37 -5.81 12.32
N THR A 26 -5.97 -5.91 13.58
CA THR A 26 -5.76 -7.19 14.25
C THR A 26 -7.07 -7.66 14.87
N ARG A 27 -7.46 -8.91 14.62
CA ARG A 27 -8.57 -9.58 15.32
C ARG A 27 -8.01 -10.74 16.11
N THR A 28 -8.47 -10.90 17.34
CA THR A 28 -8.04 -11.94 18.28
C THR A 28 -8.24 -13.35 17.74
N GLU A 29 -9.26 -13.59 16.92
CA GLU A 29 -9.69 -14.95 16.54
C GLU A 29 -9.71 -15.25 15.03
N ARG A 30 -9.60 -14.24 14.16
CA ARG A 30 -9.77 -14.41 12.69
C ARG A 30 -8.61 -13.88 11.84
N GLY A 31 -7.46 -13.65 12.45
CA GLY A 31 -6.28 -13.11 11.78
C GLY A 31 -6.44 -11.63 11.39
N ALA A 32 -5.33 -11.03 10.93
CA ALA A 32 -5.32 -9.65 10.51
C ALA A 32 -6.02 -9.45 9.16
N PHE A 33 -6.72 -8.33 9.00
CA PHE A 33 -7.23 -7.88 7.70
C PHE A 33 -6.81 -6.44 7.44
N TYR A 34 -6.81 -6.04 6.17
CA TYR A 34 -6.26 -4.75 5.76
C TYR A 34 -7.32 -3.93 5.06
N THR A 35 -7.27 -2.62 5.25
CA THR A 35 -8.17 -1.67 4.58
C THR A 35 -7.41 -0.50 4.01
N LEU A 36 -7.79 -0.05 2.82
CA LEU A 36 -7.32 1.17 2.18
C LEU A 36 -8.53 2.10 1.99
N GLY A 37 -8.50 3.29 2.60
CA GLY A 37 -9.64 4.22 2.55
C GLY A 37 -10.95 3.59 3.04
N GLY A 38 -10.87 2.73 4.06
CA GLY A 38 -12.02 2.00 4.61
C GLY A 38 -12.49 0.78 3.82
N ARG A 39 -11.94 0.52 2.62
CA ARG A 39 -12.29 -0.65 1.80
C ARG A 39 -11.31 -1.80 2.04
N ARG A 40 -11.80 -3.04 2.04
CA ARG A 40 -10.95 -4.22 2.29
C ARG A 40 -9.93 -4.40 1.17
N LEU A 41 -8.67 -4.57 1.57
CA LEU A 41 -7.53 -4.80 0.69
C LEU A 41 -7.15 -6.28 0.70
N SER A 42 -6.70 -6.79 -0.45
CA SER A 42 -6.11 -8.12 -0.54
C SER A 42 -4.85 -8.21 0.32
N VAL A 43 -4.77 -9.27 1.14
CA VAL A 43 -3.60 -9.57 1.97
C VAL A 43 -2.35 -9.76 1.10
N THR A 44 -2.48 -10.50 -0.01
CA THR A 44 -1.37 -10.76 -0.93
C THR A 44 -0.82 -9.47 -1.52
N LEU A 45 -1.71 -8.56 -1.94
CA LEU A 45 -1.32 -7.28 -2.50
C LEU A 45 -0.50 -6.45 -1.50
N LEU A 46 -0.93 -6.40 -0.25
CA LEU A 46 -0.16 -5.72 0.78
C LEU A 46 1.19 -6.40 1.03
N LYS A 47 1.21 -7.74 1.14
CA LYS A 47 2.44 -8.50 1.40
C LYS A 47 3.48 -8.29 0.31
N ASP A 48 3.05 -8.16 -0.95
CA ASP A 48 3.94 -7.79 -2.04
C ASP A 48 4.51 -6.38 -1.88
N LEU A 49 3.68 -5.39 -1.52
CA LEU A 49 4.14 -4.02 -1.27
C LEU A 49 5.11 -3.94 -0.08
N GLU A 50 4.88 -4.71 0.98
CA GLU A 50 5.80 -4.83 2.13
C GLU A 50 7.13 -5.48 1.70
N ARG A 51 7.07 -6.59 0.96
CA ARG A 51 8.26 -7.31 0.46
C ARG A 51 9.12 -6.42 -0.44
N LEU A 52 8.47 -5.61 -1.28
CA LEU A 52 9.11 -4.64 -2.17
C LEU A 52 9.54 -3.35 -1.44
N ARG A 53 9.23 -3.22 -0.14
CA ARG A 53 9.53 -2.04 0.69
C ARG A 53 8.93 -0.74 0.15
N TYR A 54 7.80 -0.82 -0.54
CA TYR A 54 7.07 0.36 -1.03
C TYR A 54 6.17 0.97 0.03
N VAL A 55 5.83 0.21 1.07
CA VAL A 55 5.11 0.68 2.25
C VAL A 55 5.82 0.23 3.51
N SER A 56 5.68 0.98 4.60
CA SER A 56 6.18 0.63 5.93
C SER A 56 5.13 0.91 6.99
N ARG A 57 5.22 0.21 8.13
CA ARG A 57 4.34 0.47 9.28
C ARG A 57 4.72 1.80 9.92
N SER A 58 3.73 2.63 10.20
CA SER A 58 3.91 3.87 10.96
C SER A 58 4.25 3.55 12.41
N ALA A 59 5.29 4.20 12.95
CA ALA A 59 5.70 4.04 14.34
C ALA A 59 4.73 4.83 15.25
N GLY A 60 3.72 4.17 15.80
CA GLY A 60 2.77 4.81 16.73
C GLY A 60 1.38 4.19 16.77
N ALA A 61 1.10 3.22 15.91
CA ALA A 61 -0.22 2.65 15.83
C ALA A 61 -0.45 1.61 16.94
N GLY A 62 -1.51 1.83 17.74
CA GLY A 62 -1.81 1.07 18.96
C GLY A 62 -2.05 -0.44 18.74
N ARG A 63 -2.28 -1.18 19.84
CA ARG A 63 -2.30 -2.65 19.86
C ARG A 63 -3.32 -3.31 18.91
N THR A 64 -4.34 -2.59 18.45
CA THR A 64 -5.48 -3.12 17.66
C THR A 64 -5.46 -2.73 16.18
N ALA A 65 -4.71 -1.70 15.79
CA ALA A 65 -4.64 -1.25 14.41
C ALA A 65 -3.26 -0.68 14.10
N VAL A 66 -2.69 -1.05 12.96
CA VAL A 66 -1.38 -0.57 12.48
C VAL A 66 -1.54 0.19 11.18
N ALA A 67 -1.20 1.48 11.18
CA ALA A 67 -1.18 2.30 9.98
C ALA A 67 0.07 2.01 9.14
N TYR A 68 -0.06 2.17 7.83
CA TYR A 68 1.02 2.06 6.87
C TYR A 68 1.21 3.38 6.14
N GLU A 69 2.46 3.67 5.82
CA GLU A 69 2.89 4.86 5.11
C GLU A 69 3.63 4.49 3.84
N LEU A 70 3.54 5.37 2.84
CA LEU A 70 4.31 5.27 1.61
C LEU A 70 5.78 5.54 1.89
N THR A 71 6.68 4.64 1.48
CA THR A 71 8.11 4.87 1.61
C THR A 71 8.63 5.76 0.47
N PRO A 72 9.83 6.37 0.61
CA PRO A 72 10.48 7.05 -0.51
C PRO A 72 10.64 6.15 -1.75
N GLY A 73 10.95 4.86 -1.54
CA GLY A 73 11.06 3.88 -2.61
C GLY A 73 9.73 3.59 -3.30
N GLY A 74 8.63 3.50 -2.55
CA GLY A 74 7.28 3.34 -3.10
C GLY A 74 6.84 4.55 -3.92
N SER A 75 7.14 5.76 -3.43
CA SER A 75 6.85 7.00 -4.16
C SER A 75 7.62 7.08 -5.47
N ALA A 76 8.91 6.73 -5.47
CA ALA A 76 9.72 6.72 -6.68
C ALA A 76 9.24 5.67 -7.69
N ALA A 77 8.89 4.47 -7.23
CA ALA A 77 8.36 3.41 -8.08
C ALA A 77 7.03 3.81 -8.73
N LEU A 78 6.14 4.47 -7.97
CA LEU A 78 4.88 4.99 -8.49
C LEU A 78 5.12 6.05 -9.57
N ALA A 79 6.00 7.02 -9.32
CA ALA A 79 6.32 8.05 -10.31
C ALA A 79 6.91 7.46 -11.60
N GLN A 80 7.79 6.46 -11.48
CA GLN A 80 8.32 5.73 -12.64
C GLN A 80 7.21 5.03 -13.42
N TRP A 81 6.30 4.33 -12.74
CA TRP A 81 5.20 3.64 -13.39
C TRP A 81 4.25 4.60 -14.12
N GLU A 82 3.93 5.74 -13.51
CA GLU A 82 3.09 6.79 -14.10
C GLU A 82 3.73 7.39 -15.35
N SER A 83 5.06 7.57 -15.35
CA SER A 83 5.79 8.09 -16.51
C SER A 83 5.74 7.14 -17.72
N GLY A 84 5.69 5.83 -17.46
CA GLY A 84 5.55 4.81 -18.50
C GLY A 84 4.10 4.45 -18.84
N ASN A 85 3.12 4.90 -18.04
CA ASN A 85 1.70 4.56 -18.17
C ASN A 85 0.80 5.79 -17.89
N PRO A 86 0.80 6.81 -18.76
CA PRO A 86 0.10 8.08 -18.51
C PRO A 86 -1.44 7.94 -18.42
N ALA A 87 -2.03 6.86 -18.94
CA ALA A 87 -3.48 6.62 -18.93
C ALA A 87 -4.07 6.27 -17.55
N SER A 88 -3.25 6.22 -16.50
CA SER A 88 -3.65 5.80 -15.15
C SER A 88 -4.05 6.95 -14.22
N ARG A 89 -4.03 8.20 -14.70
CA ARG A 89 -4.40 9.43 -13.98
C ARG A 89 -5.91 9.74 -13.98
N GLY A 90 -6.76 8.78 -14.36
CA GLY A 90 -8.21 8.95 -14.48
C GLY A 90 -8.97 8.67 -13.20
#